data_AF-A0A937N950-F1
#
_entry.id   AF-A0A937N950-F1
#
_cell.length_a   1.000
_cell.length_b   1.000
_cell.length_c   1.000
_cell.angle_alpha   90.00
_cell.angle_beta   90.00
_cell.angle_gamma   90.00
#
_symmetry.space_group_name_H-M   'P 1'
#
loop_
_entity.id
_entity.type
_entity.pdbx_description
1 polymer ?
#
loop_
_entity_poly.entity_id
_entity_poly.type
_entity_poly.pdbx_seq_one_letter_code
_entity_poly.pdbx_strand_id
1 'polypeptide(L)'
;MKWPQFSLRALLTAMGLFGLGLVVLINASDLWASAVFTVTLCVLFIGVIGSILRSGPARAHWIGFTVFGWGYLWIAHWPTNDQFIPGNILPRWRLQTHSGALLTTRVLEYGYENLLPLIRERPSIAPTYHEPGSGPMSRYFDFGGGYAEARSSQVDESSGSYPYIYNFMRVGHSLWAMLFALVGAWIGGRFHRTTSKADAKSG
;
A
#
# COMPACT_ATOMS: atom_id res chain seq x y z
N MET A 1 -32.03 24.54 10.79
CA MET A 1 -30.99 23.63 10.26
C MET A 1 -29.99 23.34 11.39
N LYS A 2 -29.76 22.08 11.76
CA LYS A 2 -28.73 21.73 12.77
C LYS A 2 -27.40 21.58 12.03
N TRP A 3 -26.40 22.39 12.38
CA TRP A 3 -25.06 22.26 11.82
C TRP A 3 -24.44 20.91 12.24
N PRO A 4 -23.75 20.19 11.35
CA PRO A 4 -23.07 18.95 11.72
C PRO A 4 -21.97 19.26 12.75
N GLN A 5 -22.17 18.85 13.99
CA GLN A 5 -21.15 18.97 15.03
C GLN A 5 -20.17 17.80 14.90
N PHE A 6 -18.96 18.09 14.41
CA PHE A 6 -17.87 17.13 14.42
C PHE A 6 -17.27 17.04 15.82
N SER A 7 -17.06 15.81 16.30
CA SER A 7 -16.33 15.60 17.55
C SER A 7 -14.87 15.99 17.36
N LEU A 8 -14.34 16.88 18.21
CA LEU A 8 -12.91 17.24 18.22
C LEU A 8 -12.02 16.01 18.32
N ARG A 9 -12.44 14.99 19.09
CA ARG A 9 -11.72 13.72 19.22
C ARG A 9 -11.60 13.00 17.88
N ALA A 10 -12.71 12.92 17.13
CA ALA A 10 -12.71 12.28 15.82
C ALA A 10 -11.82 13.02 14.81
N LEU A 11 -11.83 14.36 14.85
CA LEU A 11 -10.96 15.18 14.00
C LEU A 11 -9.48 14.94 14.32
N LEU A 12 -9.11 14.97 15.61
CA LEU A 12 -7.73 14.75 16.05
C LEU A 12 -7.25 13.33 15.74
N THR A 13 -8.10 12.31 15.92
CA THR A 13 -7.77 10.94 15.54
C THR A 13 -7.59 10.81 14.03
N ALA A 14 -8.46 11.41 13.23
CA ALA A 14 -8.33 11.38 11.77
C ALA A 14 -7.03 12.06 11.30
N MET A 15 -6.70 13.21 11.87
CA MET A 15 -5.48 13.93 11.54
C MET A 15 -4.22 13.16 11.96
N GLY A 16 -4.24 12.52 13.13
CA GLY A 16 -3.15 11.67 13.60
C GLY A 16 -2.93 10.45 12.72
N LEU A 17 -4.01 9.76 12.32
CA LEU A 17 -3.94 8.64 11.37
C LEU A 17 -3.42 9.09 10.00
N PHE A 18 -3.83 10.27 9.53
CA PHE A 18 -3.37 10.82 8.27
C PHE A 18 -1.87 11.15 8.32
N GLY A 19 -1.41 11.80 9.38
CA GLY A 19 0.02 12.07 9.61
C GLY A 19 0.84 10.79 9.69
N LEU A 20 0.36 9.78 10.42
CA LEU A 20 1.01 8.46 10.49
C LEU A 20 1.07 7.80 9.11
N GLY A 21 -0.03 7.83 8.34
CA GLY A 21 -0.08 7.31 6.98
C GLY A 21 0.96 7.96 6.07
N LEU A 22 1.11 9.29 6.14
CA LEU A 22 2.14 10.02 5.39
C LEU A 22 3.56 9.65 5.81
N VAL A 23 3.83 9.55 7.12
CA VAL A 23 5.15 9.15 7.63
C VAL A 23 5.53 7.75 7.13
N VAL A 24 4.59 6.80 7.17
CA VAL A 24 4.81 5.43 6.71
C VAL A 24 4.97 5.39 5.18
N LEU A 25 4.23 6.22 4.45
CA LEU A 25 4.34 6.33 3.00
C LEU A 25 5.71 6.88 2.56
N ILE A 26 6.22 7.89 3.27
CA ILE A 26 7.54 8.47 3.03
C ILE A 26 8.66 7.47 3.35
N ASN A 27 8.50 6.69 4.41
CA ASN A 27 9.48 5.71 4.89
C ASN A 27 9.13 4.27 4.44
N ALA A 28 8.63 4.10 3.22
CA ALA A 28 8.17 2.80 2.70
C ALA A 28 9.34 1.82 2.48
N SER A 29 9.88 1.28 3.56
CA SER A 29 10.80 0.13 3.56
C SER A 29 10.03 -1.18 3.35
N ASP A 30 10.74 -2.26 3.02
CA ASP A 30 10.13 -3.58 2.84
C ASP A 30 9.34 -4.04 4.09
N LEU A 31 9.86 -3.71 5.27
CA LEU A 31 9.22 -4.00 6.55
C LEU A 31 7.92 -3.20 6.71
N TRP A 32 7.93 -1.90 6.42
CA TRP A 32 6.72 -1.08 6.50
C TRP A 32 5.67 -1.48 5.47
N ALA A 33 6.09 -1.78 4.24
CA ALA A 33 5.18 -2.20 3.18
C ALA A 33 4.48 -3.53 3.50
N SER A 34 5.23 -4.52 4.00
CA SER A 34 4.66 -5.79 4.45
C SER A 34 3.79 -5.62 5.70
N ALA A 35 4.21 -4.82 6.68
CA ALA A 35 3.46 -4.56 7.90
C ALA A 35 2.13 -3.86 7.63
N VAL A 36 2.11 -2.75 6.88
CA VAL A 36 0.88 -2.02 6.54
C VAL A 36 -0.07 -2.91 5.75
N PHE A 37 0.44 -3.63 4.75
CA PHE A 37 -0.39 -4.53 3.95
C PHE A 37 -1.04 -5.62 4.82
N THR A 38 -0.27 -6.21 5.74
CA THR A 38 -0.78 -7.22 6.68
C THR A 38 -1.82 -6.65 7.63
N VAL A 39 -1.57 -5.45 8.19
CA VAL A 39 -2.54 -4.75 9.05
C VAL A 39 -3.84 -4.48 8.28
N THR A 40 -3.75 -3.99 7.04
CA THR A 40 -4.92 -3.78 6.17
C THR A 40 -5.70 -5.09 5.98
N LEU A 41 -5.02 -6.20 5.67
CA LEU A 41 -5.69 -7.50 5.54
C LEU A 41 -6.38 -7.92 6.84
N CYS A 42 -5.70 -7.86 7.98
CA CYS A 42 -6.28 -8.19 9.28
C CYS A 42 -7.53 -7.36 9.57
N VAL A 43 -7.49 -6.05 9.32
CA VAL A 43 -8.64 -5.16 9.54
C VAL A 43 -9.79 -5.49 8.58
N LEU A 44 -9.51 -5.84 7.33
CA LEU A 44 -10.54 -6.28 6.38
C LEU A 44 -11.15 -7.63 6.76
N PHE A 45 -10.38 -8.57 7.30
CA PHE A 45 -10.91 -9.82 7.86
C PHE A 45 -11.79 -9.59 9.08
N ILE A 46 -11.39 -8.70 9.99
CA ILE A 46 -12.25 -8.24 11.09
C ILE A 46 -13.54 -7.64 10.53
N GLY A 47 -13.46 -6.92 9.40
CA GLY A 47 -14.62 -6.44 8.66
C GLY A 47 -15.59 -7.56 8.26
N VAL A 48 -15.08 -8.63 7.67
CA VAL A 48 -15.86 -9.82 7.30
C VAL A 48 -16.53 -10.42 8.53
N ILE A 49 -15.78 -10.65 9.60
CA ILE A 49 -16.32 -11.19 10.87
C ILE A 49 -17.40 -10.27 11.44
N GLY A 50 -17.16 -8.96 11.46
CA GLY A 50 -18.13 -7.95 11.90
C GLY A 50 -19.41 -7.94 11.06
N SER A 51 -19.31 -8.23 9.75
CA SER A 51 -20.47 -8.32 8.86
C SER A 51 -21.35 -9.55 9.10
N ILE A 52 -20.76 -10.63 9.63
CA ILE A 52 -21.46 -11.88 9.96
C ILE A 52 -22.06 -11.81 11.37
N LEU A 53 -21.28 -11.36 12.36
CA LEU A 53 -21.67 -11.44 13.78
C LEU A 53 -22.61 -10.31 14.23
N ARG A 54 -22.73 -9.21 13.50
CA ARG A 54 -23.58 -8.07 13.89
C ARG A 54 -24.95 -8.14 13.20
N SER A 55 -25.98 -7.65 13.90
CA SER A 55 -27.33 -7.47 13.37
C SER A 55 -27.68 -5.97 13.22
N GLY A 56 -28.75 -5.69 12.47
CA GLY A 56 -29.32 -4.35 12.34
C GLY A 56 -28.42 -3.31 11.64
N PRO A 57 -28.42 -2.04 12.09
CA PRO A 57 -27.67 -0.95 11.44
C PRO A 57 -26.16 -1.17 11.39
N ALA A 58 -25.62 -1.81 12.43
CA ALA A 58 -24.20 -2.12 12.50
C ALA A 58 -23.78 -3.10 11.40
N ARG A 59 -24.63 -4.08 11.08
CA ARG A 59 -24.35 -5.05 10.01
C ARG A 59 -24.16 -4.37 8.66
N ALA A 60 -25.05 -3.46 8.30
CA ALA A 60 -24.98 -2.75 7.01
C ALA A 60 -23.70 -1.92 6.90
N HIS A 61 -23.23 -1.33 8.01
CA HIS A 61 -21.94 -0.63 8.07
C HIS A 61 -20.77 -1.59 7.80
N TRP A 62 -20.72 -2.74 8.47
CA TRP A 62 -19.64 -3.72 8.27
C TRP A 62 -19.66 -4.38 6.88
N ILE A 63 -20.84 -4.60 6.30
CA ILE A 63 -20.97 -5.09 4.91
C ILE A 63 -20.38 -4.06 3.95
N GLY A 64 -20.78 -2.79 4.07
CA GLY A 64 -20.24 -1.71 3.23
C GLY A 64 -18.72 -1.57 3.37
N PHE A 65 -18.21 -1.67 4.61
CA PHE A 65 -16.77 -1.67 4.88
C PHE A 65 -16.03 -2.77 4.13
N THR A 66 -16.51 -3.99 4.29
CA THR A 66 -15.90 -5.20 3.72
C THR A 66 -15.95 -5.19 2.20
N VAL A 67 -17.11 -4.91 1.60
CA VAL A 67 -17.31 -4.95 0.15
C VAL A 67 -16.42 -3.93 -0.56
N PHE A 68 -16.38 -2.69 -0.07
CA PHE A 68 -15.56 -1.65 -0.71
C PHE A 68 -14.07 -1.86 -0.47
N GLY A 69 -13.68 -2.28 0.74
CA GLY A 69 -12.28 -2.54 1.06
C GLY A 69 -11.69 -3.69 0.24
N TRP A 70 -12.36 -4.85 0.22
CA TRP A 70 -11.95 -5.98 -0.60
C TRP A 70 -12.07 -5.69 -2.09
N GLY A 71 -13.15 -5.04 -2.53
CA GLY A 71 -13.34 -4.67 -3.93
C GLY A 71 -12.21 -3.78 -4.45
N TYR A 72 -11.78 -2.79 -3.66
CA TYR A 72 -10.63 -1.96 -4.02
C TYR A 72 -9.33 -2.77 -4.04
N LEU A 73 -9.04 -3.57 -3.01
CA LEU A 73 -7.81 -4.38 -2.98
C LEU A 73 -7.73 -5.31 -4.18
N TRP A 74 -8.85 -5.92 -4.54
CA TRP A 74 -8.93 -6.85 -5.65
C TRP A 74 -8.63 -6.16 -6.98
N ILE A 75 -9.23 -4.99 -7.23
CA ILE A 75 -8.96 -4.18 -8.42
C ILE A 75 -7.51 -3.67 -8.44
N ALA A 76 -6.97 -3.27 -7.29
CA ALA A 76 -5.61 -2.74 -7.19
C ALA A 76 -4.52 -3.82 -7.38
N HIS A 77 -4.79 -5.07 -6.98
CA HIS A 77 -3.83 -6.19 -7.05
C HIS A 77 -4.19 -7.24 -8.09
N TRP A 78 -5.19 -6.98 -8.95
CA TRP A 78 -5.59 -7.94 -9.96
C TRP A 78 -4.38 -8.23 -10.88
N PRO A 79 -3.96 -9.50 -11.02
CA PRO A 79 -2.87 -9.84 -11.93
C PRO A 79 -3.34 -9.59 -13.36
N THR A 80 -2.82 -8.53 -13.99
CA THR A 80 -3.03 -8.31 -15.41
C THR A 80 -2.16 -9.30 -16.19
N ASN A 81 -2.73 -9.92 -17.21
CA ASN A 81 -2.08 -10.97 -18.02
C ASN A 81 -0.97 -10.41 -18.93
N ASP A 82 -0.34 -9.29 -18.57
CA ASP A 82 0.66 -8.58 -19.37
C ASP A 82 1.97 -9.38 -19.52
N GLN A 83 2.07 -10.54 -18.85
CA GLN A 83 3.07 -11.57 -19.14
C GLN A 83 2.98 -12.12 -20.58
N PHE A 84 1.89 -11.86 -21.32
CA PHE A 84 1.64 -12.41 -22.66
C PHE A 84 1.97 -11.48 -23.83
N ILE A 85 2.69 -10.37 -23.65
CA ILE A 85 3.20 -9.60 -24.81
C ILE A 85 4.69 -9.94 -25.04
N PRO A 86 5.01 -10.95 -25.87
CA PRO A 86 6.38 -11.21 -26.30
C PRO A 86 6.87 -10.06 -27.19
N GLY A 87 7.88 -9.32 -26.73
CA GLY A 87 8.65 -8.40 -27.58
C GLY A 87 8.84 -6.96 -27.08
N ASN A 88 8.36 -6.59 -25.89
CA ASN A 88 8.43 -5.18 -25.47
C ASN A 88 9.79 -4.81 -24.87
N ILE A 89 10.51 -3.97 -25.61
CA ILE A 89 11.85 -3.40 -25.36
C ILE A 89 11.82 -2.21 -24.37
N LEU A 90 10.65 -1.89 -23.81
CA LEU A 90 10.51 -0.81 -22.84
C LEU A 90 10.90 -1.31 -21.44
N PRO A 91 11.50 -0.44 -20.61
CA PRO A 91 11.92 -0.81 -19.27
C PRO A 91 10.73 -1.37 -18.46
N ARG A 92 10.93 -2.61 -17.99
CA ARG A 92 9.93 -3.49 -17.35
C ARG A 92 9.08 -2.84 -16.26
N TRP A 93 9.63 -1.84 -15.57
CA TRP A 93 8.95 -1.13 -14.49
C TRP A 93 7.81 -0.20 -14.95
N ARG A 94 7.82 0.32 -16.19
CA ARG A 94 6.66 1.06 -16.75
C ARG A 94 5.51 0.14 -17.15
N LEU A 95 5.79 -1.12 -17.44
CA LEU A 95 4.80 -2.08 -17.91
C LEU A 95 4.14 -2.85 -16.76
N GLN A 96 4.79 -2.96 -15.60
CA GLN A 96 4.27 -3.77 -14.50
C GLN A 96 3.32 -3.02 -13.55
N THR A 97 3.28 -1.69 -13.58
CA THR A 97 2.27 -0.86 -12.91
C THR A 97 1.22 -0.35 -13.90
N HIS A 98 0.62 -1.24 -14.70
CA HIS A 98 -0.56 -0.89 -15.51
C HIS A 98 -1.85 -0.66 -14.69
N SER A 99 -1.73 -0.62 -13.35
CA SER A 99 -2.62 0.15 -12.48
C SER A 99 -2.71 1.64 -12.87
N GLY A 100 -1.91 2.16 -13.81
CA GLY A 100 -2.01 3.53 -14.34
C GLY A 100 -3.38 3.93 -14.92
N ALA A 101 -4.31 2.99 -15.10
CA ALA A 101 -5.72 3.28 -15.36
C ALA A 101 -6.48 3.78 -14.11
N LEU A 102 -6.09 3.33 -12.92
CA LEU A 102 -6.70 3.75 -11.66
C LEU A 102 -6.23 5.16 -11.31
N LEU A 103 -7.20 6.04 -11.04
CA LEU A 103 -6.93 7.39 -10.56
C LEU A 103 -6.03 7.38 -9.32
N THR A 104 -6.21 6.42 -8.41
CA THR A 104 -5.37 6.31 -7.20
C THR A 104 -3.91 6.03 -7.51
N THR A 105 -3.62 5.25 -8.56
CA THR A 105 -2.24 4.97 -8.98
C THR A 105 -1.60 6.23 -9.53
N ARG A 106 -2.30 6.99 -10.39
CA ARG A 106 -1.78 8.27 -10.91
C ARG A 106 -1.52 9.29 -9.81
N VAL A 107 -2.41 9.34 -8.81
CA VAL A 107 -2.21 10.22 -7.64
C VAL A 107 -0.99 9.77 -6.83
N LEU A 108 -0.77 8.47 -6.65
CA LEU A 108 0.42 7.95 -5.97
C LEU A 108 1.70 8.19 -6.76
N GLU A 109 1.70 7.97 -8.08
CA GLU A 109 2.84 8.26 -8.97
C GLU A 109 3.20 9.73 -8.93
N TYR A 110 2.20 10.61 -9.07
CA TYR A 110 2.39 12.04 -8.93
C TYR A 110 2.96 12.40 -7.55
N GLY A 111 2.43 11.79 -6.48
CA GLY A 111 2.96 11.96 -5.14
C GLY A 111 4.41 11.48 -5.00
N TYR A 112 4.75 10.33 -5.56
CA TYR A 112 6.10 9.77 -5.55
C TYR A 112 7.08 10.71 -6.26
N GLU A 113 6.76 11.13 -7.49
CA GLU A 113 7.63 11.97 -8.31
C GLU A 113 7.83 13.38 -7.72
N ASN A 114 6.80 13.97 -7.12
CA ASN A 114 6.88 15.34 -6.61
C ASN A 114 7.31 15.44 -5.14
N LEU A 115 6.98 14.45 -4.30
CA LEU A 115 7.26 14.53 -2.86
C LEU A 115 8.60 13.90 -2.47
N LEU A 116 9.01 12.80 -3.10
CA LEU A 116 10.23 12.11 -2.68
C LEU A 116 11.53 12.86 -2.96
N PRO A 117 11.71 13.57 -4.09
CA PRO A 117 12.93 14.34 -4.30
C PRO A 117 13.17 15.35 -3.17
N LEU A 118 12.10 16.04 -2.74
CA LEU A 118 12.13 17.01 -1.64
C LEU A 118 12.56 16.40 -0.30
N ILE A 119 12.32 15.11 -0.09
CA ILE A 119 12.62 14.41 1.17
C ILE A 119 13.97 13.67 1.09
N ARG A 120 14.35 13.20 -0.11
CA ARG A 120 15.56 12.40 -0.36
C ARG A 120 16.79 13.21 -0.72
N GLU A 121 16.70 14.54 -0.85
CA GLU A 121 17.87 15.42 -0.87
C GLU A 121 18.75 15.34 0.40
N ARG A 122 18.51 14.40 1.33
CA ARG A 122 19.57 13.99 2.25
C ARG A 122 20.79 13.61 1.42
N PRO A 123 21.91 14.35 1.57
CA PRO A 123 23.13 13.99 0.88
C PRO A 123 23.41 12.55 1.25
N SER A 124 23.49 11.68 0.24
CA SER A 124 24.09 10.38 0.43
C SER A 124 25.47 10.69 1.00
N ILE A 125 25.64 10.50 2.30
CA ILE A 125 26.96 10.31 2.88
C ILE A 125 27.36 9.00 2.24
N ALA A 126 27.92 9.09 1.03
CA ALA A 126 28.57 7.97 0.37
C ALA A 126 29.48 7.44 1.48
N PRO A 127 29.30 6.18 1.93
CA PRO A 127 30.24 5.62 2.85
C PRO A 127 31.60 5.83 2.19
N THR A 128 32.41 6.71 2.77
CA THR A 128 33.80 6.83 2.39
C THR A 128 34.35 5.48 2.81
N TYR A 129 34.27 4.52 1.89
CA TYR A 129 35.04 3.30 2.00
C TYR A 129 36.47 3.82 1.94
N HIS A 130 37.02 4.10 3.12
CA HIS A 130 38.45 4.05 3.29
C HIS A 130 38.80 2.64 2.84
N GLU A 131 39.32 2.51 1.62
CA GLU A 131 40.02 1.31 1.22
C GLU A 131 41.00 1.01 2.34
N PRO A 132 40.79 -0.06 3.12
CA PRO A 132 41.77 -0.47 4.09
C PRO A 132 42.98 -0.84 3.24
N GLY A 133 44.07 -0.09 3.43
CA GLY A 133 45.26 -0.17 2.60
C GLY A 133 45.62 -1.62 2.29
N SER A 134 45.94 -1.86 1.03
CA SER A 134 46.43 -3.10 0.43
C SER A 134 47.38 -3.88 1.36
N GLY A 135 46.80 -4.66 2.26
CA GLY A 135 47.49 -5.69 3.03
C GLY A 135 47.52 -6.98 2.22
N PRO A 136 48.63 -7.72 2.21
CA PRO A 136 48.76 -8.91 1.37
C PRO A 136 47.82 -10.03 1.85
N MET A 137 46.80 -10.31 1.03
CA MET A 137 46.35 -11.64 0.63
C MET A 137 46.21 -12.68 1.75
N SER A 138 45.09 -12.67 2.47
CA SER A 138 44.65 -13.84 3.24
C SER A 138 43.71 -14.70 2.38
N ARG A 139 44.27 -15.81 1.87
CA ARG A 139 43.55 -16.91 1.23
C ARG A 139 42.53 -17.48 2.21
N TYR A 140 41.24 -17.21 2.00
CA TYR A 140 40.20 -18.01 2.61
C TYR A 140 39.81 -19.17 1.71
N PHE A 141 39.81 -20.33 2.36
CA PHE A 141 39.59 -21.67 1.86
C PHE A 141 38.34 -21.78 0.98
N ASP A 142 38.56 -22.30 -0.23
CA ASP A 142 37.56 -22.89 -1.09
C ASP A 142 37.35 -24.36 -0.64
N PHE A 143 36.14 -24.69 -0.20
CA PHE A 143 35.73 -26.07 0.05
C PHE A 143 34.57 -26.44 -0.87
N GLY A 144 34.98 -26.95 -2.04
CA GLY A 144 34.34 -27.94 -2.89
C GLY A 144 32.85 -28.24 -2.65
N GLY A 145 32.03 -27.86 -3.63
CA GLY A 145 30.66 -28.33 -3.78
C GLY A 145 30.04 -27.78 -5.06
N GLY A 146 30.54 -28.23 -6.21
CA GLY A 146 30.10 -27.78 -7.53
C GLY A 146 28.63 -28.08 -7.79
N TYR A 147 27.79 -27.03 -7.78
CA TYR A 147 26.61 -26.79 -8.63
C TYR A 147 26.26 -25.29 -8.55
N ALA A 148 27.16 -24.42 -8.94
CA ALA A 148 26.88 -22.99 -9.04
C ALA A 148 27.66 -22.42 -10.20
N GLU A 149 27.25 -22.82 -11.41
CA GLU A 149 27.71 -22.20 -12.63
C GLU A 149 27.43 -20.71 -12.53
N ALA A 150 28.53 -19.97 -12.55
CA ALA A 150 28.64 -18.54 -12.35
C ALA A 150 27.76 -17.76 -13.32
N ARG A 151 26.50 -17.57 -12.96
CA ARG A 151 25.79 -16.34 -13.28
C ARG A 151 26.33 -15.27 -12.34
N SER A 152 27.58 -14.89 -12.62
CA SER A 152 28.26 -13.75 -12.04
C SER A 152 27.31 -12.56 -12.09
N SER A 153 26.76 -12.21 -10.92
CA SER A 153 27.02 -10.96 -10.22
C SER A 153 27.20 -9.70 -11.05
N GLN A 154 26.52 -9.60 -12.19
CA GLN A 154 25.98 -8.32 -12.63
C GLN A 154 24.81 -8.06 -11.66
N VAL A 155 25.17 -7.78 -10.41
CA VAL A 155 24.32 -7.05 -9.48
C VAL A 155 24.20 -5.71 -10.17
N ASP A 156 23.19 -5.62 -11.02
CA ASP A 156 22.83 -4.46 -11.78
C ASP A 156 22.65 -3.37 -10.72
N GLU A 157 23.64 -2.51 -10.48
CA GLU A 157 23.52 -1.38 -9.55
C GLU A 157 22.38 -0.46 -9.99
N SER A 158 21.95 -0.56 -11.25
CA SER A 158 20.72 0.01 -11.76
C SER A 158 19.44 -0.52 -11.08
N SER A 159 19.52 -1.64 -10.35
CA SER A 159 18.39 -2.26 -9.65
C SER A 159 18.07 -1.68 -8.27
N GLY A 160 19.00 -0.90 -7.70
CA GLY A 160 18.87 -0.35 -6.34
C GLY A 160 17.75 0.70 -6.16
N SER A 161 17.24 1.29 -7.25
CA SER A 161 16.14 2.26 -7.19
C SER A 161 14.74 1.63 -7.28
N TYR A 162 14.61 0.36 -7.70
CA TYR A 162 13.31 -0.26 -7.94
C TYR A 162 12.52 -0.75 -6.71
N PRO A 163 13.11 -1.19 -5.58
CA PRO A 163 12.29 -1.69 -4.47
C PRO A 163 11.44 -0.58 -3.82
N TYR A 164 11.92 0.67 -3.85
CA TYR A 164 11.25 1.78 -3.17
C TYR A 164 9.92 2.18 -3.79
N ILE A 165 9.85 2.28 -5.12
CA ILE A 165 8.58 2.63 -5.78
C ILE A 165 7.54 1.55 -5.57
N TYR A 166 7.92 0.27 -5.63
CA TYR A 166 6.99 -0.84 -5.38
C TYR A 166 6.44 -0.80 -3.95
N ASN A 167 7.32 -0.60 -2.95
CA ASN A 167 6.91 -0.49 -1.55
C ASN A 167 6.01 0.73 -1.31
N PHE A 168 6.36 1.88 -1.88
CA PHE A 168 5.55 3.09 -1.80
C PHE A 168 4.14 2.85 -2.38
N MET A 169 4.05 2.26 -3.58
CA MET A 169 2.79 1.96 -4.23
C MET A 169 1.95 0.96 -3.42
N ARG A 170 2.60 -0.08 -2.88
CA ARG A 170 1.94 -1.08 -2.02
C ARG A 170 1.36 -0.47 -0.74
N VAL A 171 2.13 0.39 -0.07
CA VAL A 171 1.65 1.15 1.11
C VAL A 171 0.50 2.06 0.70
N GLY A 172 0.66 2.82 -0.38
CA GLY A 172 -0.35 3.74 -0.90
C GLY A 172 -1.67 3.06 -1.22
N HIS A 173 -1.65 1.95 -1.96
CA HIS A 173 -2.85 1.16 -2.25
C HIS A 173 -3.49 0.57 -0.99
N SER A 174 -2.70 0.17 0.00
CA SER A 174 -3.22 -0.32 1.28
C SER A 174 -3.97 0.78 2.06
N LEU A 175 -3.46 2.01 2.01
CA LEU A 175 -4.12 3.17 2.63
C LEU A 175 -5.40 3.57 1.88
N TRP A 176 -5.38 3.55 0.54
CA TRP A 176 -6.57 3.77 -0.28
C TRP A 176 -7.65 2.71 0.00
N ALA A 177 -7.28 1.43 0.09
CA ALA A 177 -8.21 0.36 0.42
C ALA A 177 -8.96 0.64 1.74
N MET A 178 -8.23 1.09 2.77
CA MET A 178 -8.80 1.48 4.05
C MET A 178 -9.74 2.69 3.93
N LEU A 179 -9.37 3.70 3.12
CA LEU A 179 -10.23 4.86 2.85
C LEU A 179 -11.55 4.43 2.17
N PHE A 180 -11.47 3.61 1.10
CA PHE A 180 -12.64 3.09 0.40
C PHE A 180 -13.52 2.24 1.31
N ALA A 181 -12.92 1.42 2.17
CA ALA A 181 -13.64 0.66 3.19
C ALA A 181 -14.42 1.59 4.14
N LEU A 182 -13.79 2.65 4.66
CA LEU A 182 -14.48 3.61 5.54
C LEU A 182 -15.64 4.33 4.82
N VAL A 183 -15.46 4.71 3.56
CA VAL A 183 -16.51 5.30 2.73
C VAL A 183 -17.67 4.31 2.54
N GLY A 184 -17.36 3.06 2.17
CA GLY A 184 -18.35 2.00 2.03
C GLY A 184 -19.14 1.76 3.31
N ALA A 185 -18.46 1.79 4.46
CA ALA A 185 -19.09 1.65 5.77
C ALA A 185 -20.07 2.79 6.08
N TRP A 186 -19.68 4.02 5.76
CA TRP A 186 -20.54 5.19 5.89
C TRP A 186 -21.77 5.12 4.98
N ILE A 187 -21.60 4.69 3.71
CA ILE A 187 -22.69 4.47 2.75
C ILE A 187 -23.64 3.39 3.26
N GLY A 188 -23.11 2.23 3.69
CA GLY A 188 -23.92 1.12 4.23
C GLY A 188 -24.74 1.53 5.45
N GLY A 189 -24.16 2.34 6.34
CA GLY A 189 -24.88 2.89 7.50
C GLY A 189 -25.99 3.89 7.13
N ARG A 190 -25.83 4.65 6.04
CA ARG A 190 -26.85 5.59 5.53
C ARG A 190 -28.07 4.87 4.98
N PHE A 191 -27.87 3.83 4.16
CA PHE A 191 -28.98 3.09 3.54
C PHE A 191 -29.89 2.45 4.59
N HIS A 192 -29.33 1.83 5.63
CA HIS A 192 -30.15 1.21 6.68
C HIS A 192 -31.03 2.22 7.44
N ARG A 193 -30.56 3.46 7.65
CA ARG A 193 -31.36 4.50 8.32
C ARG A 193 -32.57 4.95 7.49
N THR A 194 -32.50 4.82 6.17
CA THR A 194 -33.60 5.21 5.29
C THR A 194 -34.72 4.18 5.29
N THR A 195 -34.38 2.88 5.33
CA THR A 195 -35.38 1.79 5.36
C THR A 195 -36.15 1.77 6.67
N SER A 196 -35.47 1.91 7.83
CA SER A 196 -36.16 1.91 9.13
C SER A 196 -37.18 3.04 9.30
N LYS A 197 -37.00 4.17 8.60
CA LYS A 197 -37.96 5.29 8.64
C LYS A 197 -39.18 5.05 7.77
N ALA A 198 -39.06 4.23 6.73
CA ALA A 198 -40.19 3.87 5.87
C ALA A 198 -41.13 2.93 6.64
N ASP A 199 -40.56 1.91 7.29
CA ASP A 199 -41.33 0.93 8.08
C ASP A 199 -42.07 1.56 9.26
N ALA A 200 -41.48 2.58 9.91
CA ALA A 200 -42.10 3.29 11.03
C ALA A 200 -43.28 4.19 10.64
N LYS A 201 -43.51 4.45 9.35
CA LYS A 201 -44.65 5.25 8.87
C LYS A 201 -45.83 4.39 8.40
N SER A 202 -45.63 3.09 8.20
CA SER A 202 -46.63 2.17 7.67
C SER A 202 -47.41 1.39 8.73
N GLY A 203 -47.11 1.57 10.02
CA GLY A 203 -47.81 0.95 11.16
C GLY A 203 -48.39 2.00 12.09
#